data_AF-A0A8C7U8A0-F1
#
_entry.id   AF-A0A8C7U8A0-F1
#
_cell.length_a   1.000
_cell.length_b   1.000
_cell.length_c   1.000
_cell.angle_alpha   90.00
_cell.angle_beta   90.00
_cell.angle_gamma   90.00
#
_symmetry.space_group_name_H-M   'P 1'
#
loop_
_entity.id
_entity.type
_entity.pdbx_description
1 polymer ?
#
loop_
_entity_poly.entity_id
_entity_poly.type
_entity_poly.pdbx_seq_one_letter_code
_entity_poly.pdbx_strand_id
1 'polypeptide(L)'
;METYLRMVDLPYQNYFDGKLSPQGKMPWIEYNWQQVSGSEFIIDFLEEKLGVNLNKNLSPQERAVSRAVTKMVEEHLYWTIAYCQWVDNLEETQKMLPVTGPLSDMLKWILGHLNSSMVQREMYGHGIGRFSKEEVYKLMEKDMRTLAELLGDKKYFMGPKMSTVDAAVFGHLAQAMWTLPGTRPEQLIKGELINLAMFCERMRRKFWPEWFVDIEDVYYDGADTDSSEGSSTGLMDFGLFSRTDTMEESEASDKHTHSHTHSPDTDHSLFDSDVGTGSDNGPQLKCDPPSPDPPNPAPSSPKPPNP
;
A
#
# COMPACT_ATOMS: atom_id res chain seq x y z
N MET A 1 -3.91 -1.11 -9.30
CA MET A 1 -3.63 -1.61 -10.68
C MET A 1 -4.33 -0.76 -11.72
N GLU A 2 -5.65 -0.59 -11.70
CA GLU A 2 -6.36 0.23 -12.70
C GLU A 2 -5.80 1.64 -12.86
N THR A 3 -5.51 2.33 -11.75
CA THR A 3 -4.86 3.66 -11.79
C THR A 3 -3.52 3.61 -12.53
N TYR A 4 -2.72 2.57 -12.35
CA TYR A 4 -1.47 2.41 -13.09
C TYR A 4 -1.72 2.30 -14.59
N LEU A 5 -2.64 1.42 -15.02
CA LEU A 5 -3.00 1.23 -16.43
C LEU A 5 -3.47 2.54 -17.07
N ARG A 6 -4.27 3.33 -16.35
CA ARG A 6 -4.73 4.65 -16.80
C ARG A 6 -3.59 5.68 -16.88
N MET A 7 -2.65 5.66 -15.93
CA MET A 7 -1.49 6.56 -15.95
C MET A 7 -0.55 6.31 -17.12
N VAL A 8 -0.46 5.07 -17.60
CA VAL A 8 0.29 4.68 -18.80
C VAL A 8 -0.55 4.65 -20.09
N ASP A 9 -1.80 5.11 -20.02
CA ASP A 9 -2.74 5.16 -21.15
C ASP A 9 -2.93 3.81 -21.87
N LEU A 10 -2.95 2.71 -21.10
CA LEU A 10 -3.20 1.38 -21.64
C LEU A 10 -4.70 1.05 -21.57
N PRO A 11 -5.31 0.60 -22.69
CA PRO A 11 -6.68 0.11 -22.67
C PRO A 11 -6.77 -1.21 -21.93
N TYR A 12 -7.82 -1.39 -21.16
CA TYR A 12 -8.06 -2.60 -20.38
C TYR A 12 -9.56 -2.87 -20.22
N GLN A 13 -9.89 -4.11 -19.84
CA GLN A 13 -11.26 -4.50 -19.52
C GLN A 13 -11.26 -5.16 -18.14
N ASN A 14 -12.19 -4.73 -17.28
CA ASN A 14 -12.38 -5.34 -15.97
C ASN A 14 -13.36 -6.51 -16.05
N TYR A 15 -13.05 -7.55 -15.28
CA TYR A 15 -13.94 -8.66 -14.99
C TYR A 15 -14.07 -8.77 -13.47
N PHE A 16 -15.27 -8.46 -12.95
CA PHE A 16 -15.58 -8.50 -11.51
C PHE A 16 -16.35 -9.78 -11.15
N ASP A 17 -15.85 -10.93 -11.60
CA ASP A 17 -16.47 -12.25 -11.38
C ASP A 17 -16.02 -12.92 -10.06
N GLY A 18 -15.11 -12.27 -9.33
CA GLY A 18 -14.52 -12.78 -8.08
C GLY A 18 -13.50 -13.91 -8.30
N LYS A 19 -13.11 -14.20 -9.54
CA LYS A 19 -12.17 -15.27 -9.86
C LYS A 19 -10.76 -14.88 -9.42
N LEU A 20 -10.17 -15.71 -8.58
CA LEU A 20 -8.77 -15.60 -8.20
C LEU A 20 -7.87 -16.13 -9.31
N SER A 21 -6.64 -15.63 -9.35
CA SER A 21 -5.62 -16.21 -10.23
C SER A 21 -5.27 -17.66 -9.85
N PRO A 22 -4.51 -18.41 -10.67
CA PRO A 22 -4.02 -19.73 -10.30
C PRO A 22 -3.23 -19.77 -8.98
N GLN A 23 -2.65 -18.63 -8.56
CA GLN A 23 -1.95 -18.48 -7.29
C GLN A 23 -2.85 -17.99 -6.14
N GLY A 24 -4.17 -17.88 -6.36
CA GLY A 24 -5.10 -17.37 -5.36
C GLY A 24 -4.99 -15.87 -5.11
N LYS A 25 -4.43 -15.09 -6.05
CA LYS A 25 -4.17 -13.65 -5.88
C LYS A 25 -5.06 -12.78 -6.76
N MET A 26 -5.33 -11.58 -6.27
CA MET A 26 -5.78 -10.42 -7.06
C MET A 26 -4.87 -9.22 -6.76
N PRO A 27 -4.71 -8.28 -7.70
CA PRO A 27 -5.17 -8.35 -9.09
C PRO A 27 -4.37 -9.37 -9.92
N TRP A 28 -4.97 -9.83 -11.01
CA TRP A 28 -4.31 -10.57 -12.08
C TRP A 28 -4.82 -10.05 -13.43
N ILE A 29 -4.02 -10.24 -14.48
CA ILE A 29 -4.39 -9.87 -15.86
C ILE A 29 -4.22 -11.07 -16.78
N GLU A 30 -4.90 -11.02 -17.93
CA GLU A 30 -4.63 -11.85 -19.08
C GLU A 30 -4.25 -10.96 -20.27
N TYR A 31 -3.11 -11.24 -20.88
CA TYR A 31 -2.63 -10.54 -22.07
C TYR A 31 -2.16 -11.59 -23.09
N ASN A 32 -2.77 -11.61 -24.28
CA ASN A 32 -2.49 -12.61 -25.32
C ASN A 32 -2.47 -14.06 -24.79
N TRP A 33 -3.49 -14.44 -24.01
CA TRP A 33 -3.63 -15.76 -23.37
C TRP A 33 -2.60 -16.09 -22.29
N GLN A 34 -1.73 -15.14 -21.93
CA GLN A 34 -0.81 -15.27 -20.82
C GLN A 34 -1.36 -14.59 -19.58
N GLN A 35 -1.49 -15.34 -18.48
CA GLN A 35 -1.94 -14.82 -17.20
C GLN A 35 -0.77 -14.41 -16.31
N VAL A 36 -0.88 -13.25 -15.67
CA VAL A 36 0.12 -12.70 -14.75
C VAL A 36 -0.59 -12.19 -13.49
N SER A 37 -0.05 -12.52 -12.32
CA SER A 37 -0.69 -12.27 -11.02
C SER A 37 0.19 -11.43 -10.11
N GLY A 38 -0.42 -10.53 -9.34
CA GLY A 38 0.26 -9.66 -8.40
C GLY A 38 0.74 -8.36 -9.04
N SER A 39 0.48 -7.22 -8.37
CA SER A 39 0.71 -5.88 -8.91
C SER A 39 2.12 -5.69 -9.45
N GLU A 40 3.14 -6.07 -8.68
CA GLU A 40 4.56 -5.95 -9.06
C GLU A 40 4.88 -6.71 -10.35
N PHE A 41 4.53 -8.00 -10.41
CA PHE A 41 4.82 -8.82 -11.59
C PHE A 41 4.04 -8.38 -12.83
N ILE A 42 2.82 -7.88 -12.63
CA ILE A 42 2.02 -7.32 -13.72
C ILE A 42 2.69 -6.06 -14.28
N ILE A 43 3.16 -5.17 -13.41
CA ILE A 43 3.86 -3.94 -13.83
C ILE A 43 5.14 -4.30 -14.58
N ASP A 44 5.97 -5.18 -14.04
CA ASP A 44 7.21 -5.65 -14.69
C ASP A 44 6.92 -6.28 -16.06
N PHE A 45 5.88 -7.11 -16.15
CA PHE A 45 5.45 -7.72 -17.40
C PHE A 45 5.02 -6.68 -18.45
N LEU A 46 4.22 -5.69 -18.05
CA LEU A 46 3.76 -4.63 -18.95
C LEU A 46 4.92 -3.73 -19.40
N GLU A 47 5.86 -3.42 -18.50
CA GLU A 47 7.09 -2.70 -18.84
C GLU A 47 7.91 -3.47 -19.89
N GLU A 48 8.12 -4.77 -19.69
CA GLU A 48 8.87 -5.62 -20.63
C GLU A 48 8.16 -5.75 -21.99
N LYS A 49 6.84 -5.99 -22.00
CA LYS A 49 6.09 -6.27 -23.23
C LYS A 49 5.70 -5.04 -24.03
N LEU A 50 5.44 -3.92 -23.36
CA LEU A 50 4.86 -2.72 -23.98
C LEU A 50 5.72 -1.46 -23.81
N GLY A 51 6.82 -1.52 -23.06
CA GLY A 51 7.73 -0.38 -22.86
C GLY A 51 7.16 0.74 -21.99
N VAL A 52 6.08 0.49 -21.26
CA VAL A 52 5.38 1.48 -20.42
C VAL A 52 6.01 1.63 -19.04
N ASN A 53 7.04 2.47 -18.89
CA ASN A 53 7.75 2.64 -17.62
C ASN A 53 7.54 4.03 -16.98
N LEU A 54 6.73 4.09 -15.91
CA LEU A 54 6.50 5.32 -15.13
C LEU A 54 7.71 5.73 -14.28
N ASN A 55 8.59 4.79 -13.96
CA ASN A 55 9.77 4.99 -13.14
C ASN A 55 11.05 5.33 -13.95
N LYS A 56 10.91 5.54 -15.27
CA LYS A 56 12.06 5.69 -16.19
C LYS A 56 13.01 6.83 -15.82
N ASN A 57 12.47 7.92 -15.27
CA ASN A 57 13.23 9.12 -14.90
C ASN A 57 13.67 9.13 -13.44
N LEU A 58 13.32 8.10 -12.65
CA LEU A 58 13.72 8.03 -11.25
C LEU A 58 15.18 7.59 -11.13
N SER A 59 15.93 8.28 -10.27
CA SER A 59 17.24 7.86 -9.80
C SER A 59 17.17 6.52 -9.04
N PRO A 60 18.29 5.79 -8.89
CA PRO A 60 18.33 4.56 -8.09
C PRO A 60 17.79 4.76 -6.66
N GLN A 61 18.10 5.89 -6.04
CA GLN A 61 17.63 6.24 -4.69
C GLN A 61 16.11 6.48 -4.67
N GLU A 62 15.57 7.23 -5.62
CA GLU A 62 14.12 7.44 -5.72
C GLU A 62 13.36 6.14 -5.99
N ARG A 63 13.93 5.22 -6.78
CA ARG A 63 13.36 3.88 -6.97
C ARG A 63 13.34 3.06 -5.68
N ALA A 64 14.41 3.14 -4.89
CA ALA A 64 14.47 2.48 -3.59
C ALA A 64 13.42 3.04 -2.62
N VAL A 65 13.28 4.37 -2.55
CA VAL A 65 12.23 5.02 -1.73
C VAL A 65 10.84 4.66 -2.25
N SER A 66 10.61 4.72 -3.56
CA SER A 66 9.36 4.30 -4.19
C SER A 66 8.98 2.88 -3.79
N ARG A 67 9.93 1.94 -3.81
CA ARG A 67 9.71 0.56 -3.37
C ARG A 67 9.33 0.48 -1.89
N ALA A 68 10.06 1.17 -1.03
CA ALA A 68 9.79 1.17 0.42
C ALA A 68 8.38 1.70 0.72
N VAL A 69 7.98 2.81 0.08
CA VAL A 69 6.65 3.40 0.24
C VAL A 69 5.56 2.48 -0.30
N THR A 70 5.76 1.88 -1.48
CA THR A 70 4.82 0.90 -2.03
C THR A 70 4.60 -0.26 -1.05
N LYS A 71 5.67 -0.80 -0.45
CA LYS A 71 5.53 -1.91 0.50
C LYS A 71 4.89 -1.50 1.82
N MET A 72 5.15 -0.29 2.31
CA MET A 72 4.43 0.23 3.46
C MET A 72 2.92 0.29 3.19
N VAL A 73 2.49 0.78 2.02
CA VAL A 73 1.05 0.88 1.73
C VAL A 73 0.38 -0.46 1.44
N GLU A 74 1.03 -1.34 0.67
CA GLU A 74 0.48 -2.64 0.27
C GLU A 74 0.49 -3.68 1.39
N GLU A 75 1.51 -3.66 2.26
CA GLU A 75 1.73 -4.72 3.25
C GLU A 75 1.47 -4.28 4.70
N HIS A 76 1.29 -2.98 4.96
CA HIS A 76 1.03 -2.48 6.31
C HIS A 76 -0.25 -1.64 6.38
N LEU A 77 -0.32 -0.51 5.68
CA LEU A 77 -1.50 0.36 5.69
C LEU A 77 -2.76 -0.38 5.23
N TYR A 78 -2.66 -1.19 4.17
CA TYR A 78 -3.73 -2.03 3.65
C TYR A 78 -4.46 -2.80 4.76
N TRP A 79 -3.75 -3.48 5.65
CA TRP A 79 -4.37 -4.28 6.69
C TRP A 79 -5.10 -3.43 7.74
N THR A 80 -4.62 -2.23 8.03
CA THR A 80 -5.30 -1.32 8.96
C THR A 80 -6.58 -0.74 8.35
N ILE A 81 -6.58 -0.45 7.05
CA ILE A 81 -7.77 -0.04 6.30
C ILE A 81 -8.77 -1.20 6.21
N ALA A 82 -8.30 -2.41 5.91
CA ALA A 82 -9.13 -3.62 5.87
C ALA A 82 -9.76 -3.93 7.24
N TYR A 83 -9.04 -3.70 8.34
CA TYR A 83 -9.59 -3.80 9.69
C TYR A 83 -10.74 -2.80 9.89
N CYS A 84 -10.50 -1.53 9.56
CA CYS A 84 -11.53 -0.50 9.66
C CYS A 84 -12.77 -0.90 8.86
N GLN A 85 -12.60 -1.36 7.62
CA GLN A 85 -13.71 -1.73 6.73
C GLN A 85 -14.48 -2.99 7.19
N TRP A 86 -13.76 -4.10 7.42
CA TRP A 86 -14.38 -5.42 7.56
C TRP A 86 -14.52 -5.89 9.01
N VAL A 87 -13.94 -5.19 9.97
CA VAL A 87 -14.00 -5.55 11.39
C VAL A 87 -14.72 -4.47 12.19
N ASP A 88 -14.23 -3.23 12.13
CA ASP A 88 -14.76 -2.15 12.97
C ASP A 88 -16.03 -1.50 12.39
N ASN A 89 -16.08 -1.32 11.07
CA ASN A 89 -17.17 -0.66 10.35
C ASN A 89 -18.04 -1.66 9.55
N LEU A 90 -18.17 -2.89 10.05
CA LEU A 90 -18.79 -3.99 9.30
C LEU A 90 -20.23 -3.69 8.87
N GLU A 91 -21.03 -3.06 9.74
CA GLU A 91 -22.44 -2.75 9.45
C GLU A 91 -22.58 -1.80 8.27
N GLU A 92 -21.79 -0.72 8.20
CA GLU A 92 -21.82 0.19 7.06
C GLU A 92 -21.26 -0.47 5.79
N THR A 93 -20.16 -1.24 5.92
CA THR A 93 -19.59 -2.00 4.80
C THR A 93 -20.60 -2.99 4.20
N GLN A 94 -21.43 -3.65 5.03
CA GLN A 94 -22.46 -4.57 4.56
C GLN A 94 -23.50 -3.87 3.68
N LYS A 95 -23.86 -2.62 4.00
CA LYS A 95 -24.85 -1.84 3.21
C LYS A 95 -24.36 -1.61 1.79
N MET A 96 -23.06 -1.40 1.61
CA MET A 96 -22.41 -1.13 0.32
C MET A 96 -22.26 -2.38 -0.57
N LEU A 97 -22.51 -3.59 -0.06
CA LEU A 97 -22.43 -4.80 -0.86
C LEU A 97 -23.46 -4.77 -2.01
N PRO A 98 -23.07 -5.14 -3.25
CA PRO A 98 -23.92 -5.07 -4.43
C PRO A 98 -24.89 -6.27 -4.52
N VAL A 99 -25.60 -6.56 -3.44
CA VAL A 99 -26.60 -7.64 -3.36
C VAL A 99 -27.99 -7.02 -3.32
N THR A 100 -28.85 -7.41 -4.26
CA THR A 100 -30.23 -6.91 -4.39
C THR A 100 -31.23 -8.06 -4.39
N GLY A 101 -32.46 -7.80 -3.96
CA GLY A 101 -33.56 -8.77 -3.99
C GLY A 101 -34.14 -9.10 -2.62
N PRO A 102 -35.15 -9.99 -2.55
CA PRO A 102 -35.98 -10.21 -1.36
C PRO A 102 -35.24 -10.83 -0.16
N LEU A 103 -34.01 -11.34 -0.36
CA LEU A 103 -33.15 -11.89 0.69
C LEU A 103 -31.82 -11.14 0.81
N SER A 104 -31.73 -9.93 0.23
CA SER A 104 -30.48 -9.19 0.15
C SER A 104 -29.88 -8.89 1.52
N ASP A 105 -30.67 -8.43 2.49
CA ASP A 105 -30.16 -8.12 3.84
C ASP A 105 -29.55 -9.34 4.54
N MET A 106 -30.23 -10.49 4.48
CA MET A 106 -29.72 -11.74 5.02
C MET A 106 -28.42 -12.16 4.32
N LEU A 107 -28.36 -12.07 2.99
CA LEU A 107 -27.16 -12.41 2.23
C LEU A 107 -26.00 -11.45 2.51
N LYS A 108 -26.26 -10.14 2.61
CA LYS A 108 -25.28 -9.12 2.99
C LYS A 108 -24.71 -9.40 4.38
N TRP A 109 -25.57 -9.75 5.33
CA TRP A 109 -25.16 -10.15 6.68
C TRP A 109 -24.24 -11.37 6.65
N ILE A 110 -24.65 -12.45 5.96
CA ILE A 110 -23.84 -13.68 5.82
C ILE A 110 -22.48 -13.38 5.18
N LEU A 111 -22.47 -12.68 4.04
CA LEU A 111 -21.25 -12.35 3.30
C LEU A 111 -20.34 -11.43 4.11
N GLY A 112 -20.91 -10.44 4.80
CA GLY A 112 -20.17 -9.54 5.66
C GLY A 112 -19.45 -10.27 6.78
N HIS A 113 -20.14 -11.14 7.52
CA HIS A 113 -19.51 -11.91 8.59
C HIS A 113 -18.49 -12.94 8.08
N LEU A 114 -18.72 -13.54 6.91
CA LEU A 114 -17.74 -14.44 6.28
C LEU A 114 -16.46 -13.68 5.90
N ASN A 115 -16.59 -12.52 5.25
CA ASN A 115 -15.45 -11.67 4.89
C ASN A 115 -14.73 -11.14 6.13
N SER A 116 -15.47 -10.69 7.15
CA SER A 116 -14.89 -10.26 8.43
C SER A 116 -14.05 -11.35 9.09
N SER A 117 -14.57 -12.57 9.15
CA SER A 117 -13.86 -13.73 9.71
C SER A 117 -12.60 -14.07 8.90
N MET A 118 -12.69 -14.04 7.57
CA MET A 118 -11.53 -14.23 6.69
C MET A 118 -10.46 -13.17 6.92
N VAL A 119 -10.84 -11.88 6.91
CA VAL A 119 -9.93 -10.75 7.12
C VAL A 119 -9.25 -10.87 8.48
N GLN A 120 -9.99 -11.13 9.56
CA GLN A 120 -9.41 -11.30 10.89
C GLN A 120 -8.40 -12.46 10.95
N ARG A 121 -8.69 -13.58 10.30
CA ARG A 121 -7.77 -14.73 10.23
C ARG A 121 -6.48 -14.39 9.49
N GLU A 122 -6.58 -13.79 8.31
CA GLU A 122 -5.41 -13.40 7.51
C GLU A 122 -4.58 -12.33 8.24
N MET A 123 -5.23 -11.34 8.85
CA MET A 123 -4.58 -10.33 9.68
C MET A 123 -3.85 -10.94 10.89
N TYR A 124 -4.46 -11.94 11.53
CA TYR A 124 -3.80 -12.67 12.60
C TYR A 124 -2.60 -13.46 12.07
N GLY A 125 -2.67 -14.04 10.88
CA GLY A 125 -1.52 -14.63 10.20
C GLY A 125 -0.40 -13.61 9.95
N HIS A 126 -0.76 -12.41 9.49
CA HIS A 126 0.15 -11.31 9.21
C HIS A 126 0.86 -10.75 10.45
N GLY A 127 0.21 -10.78 11.62
CA GLY A 127 0.76 -10.23 12.86
C GLY A 127 -0.04 -9.04 13.39
N ILE A 128 -0.49 -8.17 12.50
CA ILE A 128 -1.20 -6.95 12.85
C ILE A 128 -2.57 -7.20 13.53
N GLY A 129 -3.21 -8.34 13.21
CA GLY A 129 -4.45 -8.77 13.86
C GLY A 129 -4.28 -9.22 15.32
N ARG A 130 -3.05 -9.22 15.86
CA ARG A 130 -2.81 -9.47 17.30
C ARG A 130 -2.96 -8.21 18.16
N PHE A 131 -2.96 -7.03 17.53
CA PHE A 131 -3.08 -5.76 18.24
C PHE A 131 -4.53 -5.45 18.56
N SER A 132 -4.74 -4.64 19.60
CA SER A 132 -6.04 -4.06 19.93
C SER A 132 -6.51 -3.07 18.86
N LYS A 133 -7.81 -2.77 18.84
CA LYS A 133 -8.41 -1.74 17.98
C LYS A 133 -7.63 -0.43 17.98
N GLU A 134 -7.31 0.07 19.18
CA GLU A 134 -6.62 1.34 19.36
C GLU A 134 -5.16 1.30 18.90
N GLU A 135 -4.48 0.17 19.02
CA GLU A 135 -3.15 -0.02 18.47
C GLU A 135 -3.17 -0.09 16.94
N VAL A 136 -4.15 -0.77 16.33
CA VAL A 136 -4.32 -0.82 14.87
C VAL A 136 -4.55 0.59 14.31
N TYR A 137 -5.41 1.39 14.94
CA TYR A 137 -5.62 2.78 14.50
C TYR A 137 -4.39 3.68 14.71
N LYS A 138 -3.60 3.47 15.77
CA LYS A 138 -2.31 4.18 15.93
C LYS A 138 -1.33 3.84 14.80
N LEU A 139 -1.28 2.57 14.37
CA LEU A 139 -0.45 2.14 13.25
C LEU A 139 -0.91 2.77 11.93
N MET A 140 -2.23 2.76 11.67
CA MET A 140 -2.84 3.44 10.53
C MET A 140 -2.47 4.93 10.49
N GLU A 141 -2.64 5.63 11.61
CA GLU A 141 -2.37 7.07 11.71
C GLU A 141 -0.89 7.36 11.44
N LYS A 142 0.01 6.55 12.00
CA LYS A 142 1.45 6.68 11.77
C LYS A 142 1.81 6.53 10.29
N ASP A 143 1.24 5.56 9.59
CA ASP A 143 1.46 5.37 8.16
C ASP A 143 0.93 6.56 7.34
N MET A 144 -0.30 7.00 7.61
CA MET A 144 -0.92 8.12 6.90
C MET A 144 -0.15 9.42 7.14
N ARG A 145 0.29 9.70 8.37
CA ARG A 145 1.15 10.86 8.67
C ARG A 145 2.52 10.73 8.00
N THR A 146 3.08 9.53 7.93
CA THR A 146 4.34 9.29 7.19
C THR A 146 4.17 9.58 5.69
N LEU A 147 3.06 9.17 5.09
CA LEU A 147 2.73 9.51 3.70
C LEU A 147 2.56 11.02 3.51
N ALA A 148 1.92 11.71 4.45
CA ALA A 148 1.75 13.16 4.41
C ALA A 148 3.10 13.88 4.45
N GLU A 149 4.02 13.46 5.33
CA GLU A 149 5.39 14.00 5.42
C GLU A 149 6.19 13.70 4.14
N LEU A 150 6.12 12.46 3.65
CA LEU A 150 6.80 12.06 2.41
C LEU A 150 6.30 12.81 1.19
N LEU A 151 5.01 13.14 1.13
CA LEU A 151 4.45 13.99 0.07
C LEU A 151 4.92 15.44 0.24
N GLY A 152 4.84 15.98 1.46
CA GLY A 152 5.13 17.39 1.76
C GLY A 152 4.36 18.32 0.82
N ASP A 153 5.08 19.27 0.21
CA ASP A 153 4.56 20.21 -0.79
C ASP A 153 4.67 19.70 -2.24
N LYS A 154 5.13 18.46 -2.45
CA LYS A 154 5.33 17.92 -3.80
C LYS A 154 4.00 17.61 -4.46
N LYS A 155 3.98 17.72 -5.79
CA LYS A 155 2.80 17.35 -6.60
C LYS A 155 2.52 15.85 -6.54
N TYR A 156 3.58 15.05 -6.60
CA TYR A 156 3.63 13.59 -6.55
C TYR A 156 4.75 13.14 -5.61
N PHE A 157 4.74 11.90 -5.17
CA PHE A 157 5.67 11.42 -4.12
C PHE A 157 7.15 11.56 -4.51
N MET A 158 7.47 11.37 -5.80
CA MET A 158 8.82 11.52 -6.35
C MET A 158 9.04 12.87 -7.06
N GLY A 159 8.22 13.89 -6.75
CA GLY A 159 8.41 15.26 -7.24
C GLY A 159 7.37 15.69 -8.28
N PRO A 160 7.77 16.29 -9.42
CA PRO A 160 6.83 16.93 -10.35
C PRO A 160 6.15 15.96 -11.32
N LYS A 161 6.77 14.81 -11.60
CA LYS A 161 6.24 13.76 -12.49
C LYS A 161 5.70 12.61 -11.65
N MET A 162 4.58 12.05 -12.09
CA MET A 162 4.00 10.86 -11.47
C MET A 162 4.91 9.65 -11.69
N SER A 163 4.86 8.69 -10.77
CA SER A 163 5.53 7.41 -10.86
C SER A 163 4.64 6.28 -10.33
N THR A 164 5.12 5.04 -10.38
CA THR A 164 4.32 3.88 -9.96
C THR A 164 3.83 3.96 -8.51
N VAL A 165 4.61 4.59 -7.61
CA VAL A 165 4.23 4.75 -6.21
C VAL A 165 2.96 5.59 -6.04
N ASP A 166 2.72 6.58 -6.90
CA ASP A 166 1.52 7.42 -6.82
C ASP A 166 0.26 6.58 -7.09
N ALA A 167 0.33 5.60 -8.00
CA ALA A 167 -0.77 4.67 -8.25
C ALA A 167 -1.06 3.78 -7.03
N ALA A 168 0.00 3.28 -6.38
CA ALA A 168 -0.11 2.42 -5.21
C ALA A 168 -0.69 3.19 -4.01
N VAL A 169 -0.15 4.38 -3.72
CA VAL A 169 -0.62 5.22 -2.62
C VAL A 169 -2.06 5.68 -2.86
N PHE A 170 -2.39 6.18 -4.05
CA PHE A 170 -3.76 6.59 -4.37
C PHE A 170 -4.76 5.45 -4.21
N GLY A 171 -4.44 4.23 -4.67
CA GLY A 171 -5.35 3.09 -4.54
C GLY A 171 -5.73 2.72 -3.10
N HIS A 172 -4.83 2.99 -2.14
CA HIS A 172 -5.09 2.73 -0.72
C HIS A 172 -5.75 3.95 -0.05
N LEU A 173 -5.25 5.16 -0.30
CA LEU A 173 -5.83 6.38 0.28
C LEU A 173 -7.24 6.69 -0.24
N ALA A 174 -7.59 6.24 -1.45
CA ALA A 174 -8.95 6.37 -1.98
C ALA A 174 -10.00 5.72 -1.08
N GLN A 175 -9.64 4.64 -0.37
CA GLN A 175 -10.56 3.97 0.57
C GLN A 175 -10.83 4.86 1.79
N ALA A 176 -9.77 5.41 2.38
CA ALA A 176 -9.88 6.37 3.47
C ALA A 176 -10.65 7.64 3.06
N MET A 177 -10.49 8.10 1.81
CA MET A 177 -11.14 9.31 1.32
C MET A 177 -12.65 9.14 1.03
N TRP A 178 -13.06 8.02 0.42
CA TRP A 178 -14.39 7.92 -0.18
C TRP A 178 -15.16 6.64 0.13
N THR A 179 -14.55 5.63 0.76
CA THR A 179 -15.23 4.34 1.00
C THR A 179 -15.43 4.00 2.48
N LEU A 180 -15.05 4.91 3.38
CA LEU A 180 -15.13 4.72 4.83
C LEU A 180 -15.73 5.95 5.54
N PRO A 181 -16.99 6.32 5.20
CA PRO A 181 -17.63 7.52 5.73
C PRO A 181 -17.78 7.45 7.26
N GLY A 182 -17.53 8.58 7.94
CA GLY A 182 -17.61 8.75 9.38
C GLY A 182 -16.49 8.07 10.19
N THR A 183 -15.54 7.41 9.52
CA THR A 183 -14.50 6.63 10.20
C THR A 183 -13.25 7.47 10.52
N ARG A 184 -12.41 6.97 11.45
CA ARG A 184 -11.12 7.60 11.79
C ARG A 184 -10.20 7.86 10.57
N PRO A 185 -9.99 6.94 9.61
CA PRO A 185 -9.16 7.23 8.44
C PRO A 185 -9.71 8.39 7.61
N GLU A 186 -11.03 8.48 7.42
CA GLU A 186 -11.65 9.59 6.69
C GLU A 186 -11.49 10.92 7.43
N GLN A 187 -11.81 10.94 8.72
CA GLN A 187 -11.65 12.11 9.57
C GLN A 187 -10.20 12.62 9.55
N LEU A 188 -9.23 11.72 9.66
CA LEU A 188 -7.81 12.07 9.64
C LEU A 188 -7.40 12.67 8.28
N ILE A 189 -7.76 12.04 7.16
CA ILE A 189 -7.32 12.52 5.85
C ILE A 189 -8.01 13.82 5.44
N LYS A 190 -9.31 13.96 5.69
CA LYS A 190 -10.08 15.16 5.34
C LYS A 190 -9.91 16.31 6.34
N GLY A 191 -9.66 15.99 7.61
CA GLY A 191 -9.53 16.99 8.68
C GLY A 191 -8.11 17.49 8.91
N GLU A 192 -7.10 16.62 8.84
CA GLU A 192 -5.73 16.97 9.23
C GLU A 192 -4.71 16.84 8.09
N LEU A 193 -4.83 15.81 7.24
CA LEU A 193 -3.83 15.51 6.20
C LEU A 193 -4.24 16.09 4.84
N ILE A 194 -4.47 17.41 4.83
CA ILE A 194 -5.00 18.13 3.65
C ILE A 194 -4.15 17.94 2.41
N ASN A 195 -2.82 17.84 2.53
CA ASN A 195 -1.94 17.60 1.38
C ASN A 195 -2.20 16.23 0.73
N LEU A 196 -2.50 15.19 1.53
CA LEU A 196 -2.94 13.88 1.03
C LEU A 196 -4.33 13.93 0.41
N ALA A 197 -5.30 14.59 1.04
CA ALA A 197 -6.63 14.77 0.46
C ALA A 197 -6.55 15.45 -0.92
N MET A 198 -5.75 16.52 -1.01
CA MET A 198 -5.49 17.21 -2.28
C MET A 198 -4.75 16.34 -3.29
N PHE A 199 -3.85 15.46 -2.85
CA PHE A 199 -3.22 14.47 -3.72
C PHE A 199 -4.25 13.49 -4.30
N CYS A 200 -5.12 12.95 -3.46
CA CYS A 200 -6.20 12.06 -3.88
C CYS A 200 -7.12 12.75 -4.89
N GLU A 201 -7.55 13.98 -4.64
CA GLU A 201 -8.38 14.76 -5.57
C GLU A 201 -7.68 15.04 -6.90
N ARG A 202 -6.37 15.30 -6.90
CA ARG A 202 -5.60 15.47 -8.14
C ARG A 202 -5.57 14.18 -8.96
N MET A 203 -5.33 13.05 -8.31
CA MET A 203 -5.27 11.73 -8.96
C MET A 203 -6.64 11.33 -9.52
N ARG A 204 -7.71 11.49 -8.73
CA ARG A 204 -9.09 11.23 -9.15
C ARG A 204 -9.47 12.09 -10.36
N ARG A 205 -9.35 13.42 -10.28
CA ARG A 205 -9.74 14.31 -11.40
C ARG A 205 -8.97 14.02 -12.68
N LYS A 206 -7.71 13.63 -12.58
CA LYS A 206 -6.86 13.37 -13.74
C LYS A 206 -7.09 12.02 -14.39
N PHE A 207 -7.24 10.95 -13.59
CA PHE A 207 -7.29 9.58 -14.10
C PHE A 207 -8.66 8.93 -14.00
N TRP A 208 -9.58 9.50 -13.24
CA TRP A 208 -10.94 9.02 -13.03
C TRP A 208 -11.96 10.16 -13.20
N PRO A 209 -11.94 10.88 -14.34
CA PRO A 209 -12.84 12.03 -14.56
C PRO A 209 -14.32 11.64 -14.55
N GLU A 210 -14.64 10.37 -14.84
CA GLU A 210 -15.98 9.82 -14.77
C GLU A 210 -16.45 9.48 -13.35
N TRP A 211 -15.52 9.42 -12.39
CA TRP A 211 -15.84 9.20 -10.99
C TRP A 211 -16.34 10.52 -10.40
N PHE A 212 -17.66 10.74 -10.48
CA PHE A 212 -18.34 11.83 -9.81
C PHE A 212 -18.37 11.58 -8.29
N VAL A 213 -18.01 12.61 -7.54
CA VAL A 213 -18.03 12.65 -6.08
C VAL A 213 -18.95 13.82 -5.72
N ASP A 214 -19.92 13.59 -4.84
CA ASP A 214 -20.82 14.66 -4.41
C ASP A 214 -20.02 15.68 -3.57
N ILE A 215 -20.39 16.96 -3.64
CA ILE A 215 -19.64 18.04 -2.97
C ILE A 215 -19.58 17.81 -1.45
N GLU A 216 -20.60 17.16 -0.89
CA GLU A 216 -20.67 16.79 0.53
C GLU A 216 -19.60 15.77 0.92
N ASP A 217 -19.16 14.89 0.00
CA ASP A 217 -18.10 13.92 0.26
C ASP A 217 -16.70 14.54 0.28
N VAL A 218 -16.55 15.82 -0.13
CA VAL A 218 -15.24 16.51 -0.12
C VAL A 218 -14.96 17.14 1.24
N TYR A 219 -15.99 17.48 2.00
CA TYR A 219 -15.88 18.17 3.28
C TYR A 219 -16.37 17.28 4.41
N TYR A 220 -15.51 17.04 5.41
CA TYR A 220 -15.98 16.52 6.68
C TYR A 220 -16.60 17.68 7.46
N ASP A 221 -17.93 17.78 7.47
CA ASP A 221 -18.62 18.72 8.36
C ASP A 221 -18.55 18.12 9.77
N GLY A 222 -17.78 18.75 10.66
CA GLY A 222 -17.50 18.27 12.02
C GLY A 222 -18.70 18.31 12.97
N ALA A 223 -19.91 18.08 12.48
CA ALA A 223 -21.14 18.26 13.21
C ALA A 223 -21.52 17.00 14.01
N ASP A 224 -20.80 16.82 15.12
CA ASP A 224 -21.34 16.22 16.35
C ASP A 224 -20.64 16.88 17.54
N THR A 225 -20.80 18.19 17.69
CA THR A 225 -20.73 18.86 19.00
C THR A 225 -21.50 20.18 18.95
N ASP A 226 -22.50 20.25 19.82
CA ASP A 226 -23.25 21.42 20.27
C ASP A 226 -24.01 22.30 19.27
N SER A 227 -25.34 22.22 19.44
CA SER A 227 -26.30 23.20 18.96
C SER A 227 -26.03 24.58 19.58
N SER A 228 -25.47 25.49 18.79
CA SER A 228 -25.72 26.92 18.94
C SER A 228 -25.52 27.66 17.62
N GLU A 229 -26.50 28.51 17.31
CA GLU A 229 -26.64 29.29 16.09
C GLU A 229 -25.44 30.26 15.89
N GLY A 230 -24.91 30.32 14.66
CA GLY A 230 -23.86 31.27 14.31
C GLY A 230 -23.58 31.34 12.80
N SER A 231 -24.07 32.41 12.18
CA SER A 231 -23.96 32.81 10.77
C SER A 231 -22.61 32.61 10.05
N SER A 232 -22.73 32.29 8.76
CA SER A 232 -21.77 32.25 7.63
C SER A 232 -20.40 32.92 7.77
N THR A 233 -19.34 32.21 7.38
CA THR A 233 -18.19 32.73 6.62
C THR A 233 -17.43 31.59 5.94
N GLY A 234 -17.12 31.71 4.64
CA GLY A 234 -15.98 30.98 4.06
C GLY A 234 -16.16 30.32 2.70
N LEU A 235 -16.70 31.00 1.69
CA LEU A 235 -16.45 30.61 0.29
C LEU A 235 -14.96 30.82 -0.01
N MET A 236 -14.15 29.75 0.04
CA MET A 236 -12.80 29.78 -0.53
C MET A 236 -12.87 29.35 -2.00
N ASP A 237 -12.81 30.36 -2.86
CA ASP A 237 -12.65 30.24 -4.31
C ASP A 237 -11.27 29.65 -4.64
N PHE A 238 -11.21 28.37 -5.03
CA PHE A 238 -9.97 27.70 -5.48
C PHE A 238 -9.69 27.92 -6.98
N GLY A 239 -10.10 29.06 -7.53
CA GLY A 239 -9.92 29.45 -8.93
C GLY A 239 -8.52 29.91 -9.36
N LEU A 240 -7.43 29.57 -8.67
CA LEU A 240 -6.12 30.22 -8.91
C LEU A 240 -4.89 29.31 -9.02
N PHE A 241 -4.98 28.13 -9.66
CA PHE A 241 -3.79 27.52 -10.27
C PHE A 241 -4.13 26.78 -11.57
N SER A 242 -4.65 27.53 -12.55
CA SER A 242 -4.56 27.17 -13.96
C SER A 242 -3.46 28.01 -14.59
N ARG A 243 -2.24 27.46 -14.67
CA ARG A 243 -1.28 27.86 -15.70
C ARG A 243 -0.80 26.58 -16.38
N THR A 244 -1.33 26.40 -17.58
CA THR A 244 -0.76 25.58 -18.64
C THR A 244 0.62 26.13 -18.97
N ASP A 245 1.66 25.30 -18.88
CA ASP A 245 2.87 25.49 -19.67
C ASP A 245 3.14 24.19 -20.43
N THR A 246 2.72 24.21 -21.68
CA THR A 246 3.23 23.38 -22.77
C THR A 246 4.46 24.08 -23.35
N MET A 247 5.63 23.42 -23.33
CA MET A 247 6.55 23.27 -24.48
C MET A 247 7.93 22.74 -24.04
N GLU A 248 8.28 21.62 -24.66
CA GLU A 248 9.55 21.22 -25.33
C GLU A 248 10.95 21.41 -24.69
N GLU A 249 11.77 20.39 -24.98
CA GLU A 249 13.14 20.10 -24.57
C GLU A 249 14.17 21.17 -24.98
N SER A 250 15.28 21.24 -24.23
CA SER A 250 16.65 21.25 -24.79
C SER A 250 17.70 21.12 -23.67
N GLU A 251 18.67 20.23 -23.90
CA GLU A 251 19.86 19.98 -23.10
C GLU A 251 20.83 21.18 -23.09
N ALA A 252 21.48 21.44 -21.96
CA ALA A 252 22.87 21.92 -21.93
C ALA A 252 23.49 21.75 -20.53
N SER A 253 24.58 21.00 -20.51
CA SER A 253 25.58 20.91 -19.43
C SER A 253 26.15 22.29 -19.09
N ASP A 254 26.42 22.56 -17.81
CA ASP A 254 27.73 23.10 -17.44
C ASP A 254 28.13 22.86 -15.98
N LYS A 255 29.40 22.47 -15.85
CA LYS A 255 30.15 22.23 -14.62
C LYS A 255 30.69 23.56 -14.09
N HIS A 256 30.76 23.72 -12.76
CA HIS A 256 31.95 24.32 -12.15
C HIS A 256 32.16 23.87 -10.71
N THR A 257 33.39 23.44 -10.48
CA THR A 257 34.05 22.96 -9.26
C THR A 257 34.58 24.12 -8.42
N HIS A 258 34.80 23.88 -7.11
CA HIS A 258 35.91 24.32 -6.21
C HIS A 258 35.40 24.37 -4.74
N SER A 259 36.18 24.21 -3.68
CA SER A 259 37.01 23.09 -3.17
C SER A 259 37.62 23.55 -1.83
N HIS A 260 37.50 22.76 -0.75
CA HIS A 260 38.25 22.75 0.54
C HIS A 260 37.96 23.89 1.56
N THR A 261 37.97 23.71 2.90
CA THR A 261 38.88 22.95 3.78
C THR A 261 38.33 22.63 5.21
N HIS A 262 38.81 21.50 5.76
CA HIS A 262 39.17 21.12 7.16
C HIS A 262 38.16 20.77 8.29
N SER A 263 38.30 19.51 8.77
CA SER A 263 37.91 18.93 10.07
C SER A 263 38.89 19.27 11.21
N PRO A 264 38.54 18.95 12.48
CA PRO A 264 39.09 17.72 13.08
C PRO A 264 38.10 16.88 13.93
N ASP A 265 38.55 15.66 14.21
CA ASP A 265 37.91 14.50 14.84
C ASP A 265 37.35 14.68 16.25
N THR A 266 36.35 13.86 16.59
CA THR A 266 36.30 13.18 17.90
C THR A 266 35.48 11.89 17.82
N ASP A 267 36.16 10.77 18.03
CA ASP A 267 35.61 9.44 18.31
C ASP A 267 34.64 9.47 19.49
N HIS A 268 33.59 8.65 19.45
CA HIS A 268 33.18 7.76 20.55
C HIS A 268 32.07 6.81 20.06
N SER A 269 32.51 5.60 19.68
CA SER A 269 31.70 4.39 19.52
C SER A 269 31.32 3.84 20.90
N LEU A 270 30.06 3.49 21.14
CA LEU A 270 29.67 2.66 22.28
C LEU A 270 28.32 1.93 22.08
N PHE A 271 28.39 0.62 22.33
CA PHE A 271 27.35 -0.37 22.66
C PHE A 271 26.65 -1.18 21.56
N ASP A 272 27.39 -2.21 21.16
CA ASP A 272 26.96 -3.61 20.99
C ASP A 272 26.41 -4.17 22.33
N SER A 273 25.35 -4.99 22.31
CA SER A 273 24.95 -5.79 23.47
C SER A 273 24.20 -7.05 23.04
N ASP A 274 24.94 -8.14 23.12
CA ASP A 274 24.54 -9.52 23.07
C ASP A 274 23.40 -9.89 24.03
N VAL A 275 22.59 -10.85 23.58
CA VAL A 275 21.59 -11.59 24.35
C VAL A 275 22.31 -12.50 25.37
N GLY A 276 22.23 -12.15 26.65
CA GLY A 276 22.69 -12.98 27.76
C GLY A 276 21.65 -14.03 28.18
N THR A 277 22.02 -15.31 28.13
CA THR A 277 21.32 -16.42 28.77
C THR A 277 21.85 -16.62 30.19
N GLY A 278 20.94 -16.65 31.18
CA GLY A 278 21.25 -16.93 32.58
C GLY A 278 20.86 -18.36 33.00
N SER A 279 21.82 -19.07 33.59
CA SER A 279 21.77 -20.41 34.19
C SER A 279 20.91 -20.51 35.46
N ASP A 280 20.36 -21.69 35.81
CA ASP A 280 21.03 -22.63 36.75
C ASP A 280 20.28 -23.97 37.07
N ASN A 281 21.10 -25.04 37.15
CA ASN A 281 21.05 -26.27 37.99
C ASN A 281 20.04 -27.44 37.80
N GLY A 282 20.58 -28.60 37.39
CA GLY A 282 20.06 -29.99 37.53
C GLY A 282 20.99 -31.02 36.86
N PRO A 283 21.07 -32.30 37.29
CA PRO A 283 22.35 -32.98 37.58
C PRO A 283 23.03 -33.78 36.44
N GLN A 284 24.35 -33.92 36.56
CA GLN A 284 25.27 -34.64 35.66
C GLN A 284 24.88 -36.12 35.45
N LEU A 285 24.63 -36.47 34.18
CA LEU A 285 24.63 -37.85 33.68
C LEU A 285 25.83 -38.03 32.75
N LYS A 286 26.61 -39.06 33.06
CA LYS A 286 27.83 -39.49 32.37
C LYS A 286 27.41 -40.29 31.12
N CYS A 287 27.83 -39.88 29.93
CA CYS A 287 27.62 -40.62 28.69
C CYS A 287 28.94 -40.78 27.91
N ASP A 288 29.10 -41.97 27.34
CA ASP A 288 30.30 -42.60 26.79
C ASP A 288 30.89 -41.95 25.51
N PRO A 289 32.15 -42.26 25.15
CA PRO A 289 32.82 -41.69 23.97
C PRO A 289 32.19 -42.12 22.62
N PRO A 290 32.39 -41.32 21.55
CA PRO A 290 31.68 -41.47 20.29
C PRO A 290 32.02 -42.75 19.52
N SER A 291 31.01 -43.29 18.84
CA SER A 291 31.09 -44.46 17.96
C SER A 291 31.77 -44.13 16.62
N PRO A 292 32.42 -45.11 15.95
CA PRO A 292 33.10 -44.89 14.67
C PRO A 292 32.14 -44.71 13.49
N ASP A 293 32.60 -43.96 12.48
CA ASP A 293 31.86 -43.58 11.26
C ASP A 293 31.36 -44.78 10.43
N PRO A 294 30.22 -44.63 9.70
CA PRO A 294 29.67 -45.69 8.88
C PRO A 294 30.46 -45.90 7.57
N PRO A 295 30.46 -47.13 7.01
CA PRO A 295 31.18 -47.45 5.78
C PRO A 295 30.52 -46.89 4.52
N ASN A 296 31.36 -46.56 3.53
CA ASN A 296 30.98 -46.04 2.20
C ASN A 296 30.00 -46.96 1.45
N PRO A 297 29.06 -46.40 0.66
CA PRO A 297 28.11 -47.18 -0.13
C PRO A 297 28.79 -47.90 -1.32
N ALA A 298 28.37 -49.14 -1.57
CA ALA A 298 28.84 -50.00 -2.64
C ALA A 298 28.36 -49.53 -4.05
N PRO A 299 29.11 -49.83 -5.13
CA PRO A 299 28.76 -49.42 -6.48
C PRO A 299 27.54 -50.18 -7.05
N SER A 300 26.64 -49.45 -7.70
CA SER A 300 25.42 -49.95 -8.33
C SER A 300 25.68 -50.79 -9.59
N SER A 301 25.04 -51.95 -9.69
CA SER A 301 25.07 -52.85 -10.85
C SER A 301 24.21 -52.33 -12.03
N PRO A 302 24.55 -52.66 -13.30
CA PRO A 302 23.82 -52.17 -14.48
C PRO A 302 22.47 -52.86 -14.71
N LYS A 303 21.50 -52.09 -15.21
CA LYS A 303 20.12 -52.49 -15.50
C LYS A 303 20.01 -53.16 -16.88
N PRO A 304 19.24 -54.26 -17.06
CA PRO A 304 19.06 -54.90 -18.36
C PRO A 304 18.08 -54.12 -19.27
N PRO A 305 18.15 -54.30 -20.61
CA PRO A 305 17.25 -53.67 -21.56
C PRO A 305 15.85 -54.30 -21.53
N ASN A 306 14.81 -53.47 -21.67
CA ASN A 306 13.42 -53.91 -21.78
C ASN A 306 13.09 -54.41 -23.21
N PRO A 307 12.10 -55.32 -23.36
CA PRO A 307 11.70 -55.94 -24.61
C PRO A 307 11.01 -54.99 -25.61
#